data_AF-A0A3D1BAF5-F1
#
_entry.id   AF-A0A3D1BAF5-F1
#
_cell.length_a   1.000
_cell.length_b   1.000
_cell.length_c   1.000
_cell.angle_alpha   90.00
_cell.angle_beta   90.00
_cell.angle_gamma   90.00
#
_symmetry.space_group_name_H-M   'P 1'
#
loop_
_entity.id
_entity.type
_entity.pdbx_description
1 polymer ?
#
loop_
_entity_poly.entity_id
_entity_poly.type
_entity_poly.pdbx_seq_one_letter_code
_entity_poly.pdbx_strand_id
1 'polypeptide(L)'
;PLIDIRRMQGNSECHACGRCSGQRGAVALAARSPNQEILIVGNQAQHGHWDSSLLLFGMIGLAMGAFQWTVSPWFISLKQAAAEWLVDRDIFWPLEANAPWWLLTHYPQNNDAFTWLDGAAILAYIGASSLLIGGALWLLLQGAVRLMNRRGEVFHHLALTLTPLGGAGLFLGLSATTIKLLRYEGFILAWAQPTRALLLAGAIGWSLYLAWKVISRYGANGLRRLLAFGCVGLATAVVGYGWYLQFWGWS
;
A
#
# COMPACT_ATOMS: atom_id res chain seq x y z
N PRO A 1 5.68 26.21 1.36
CA PRO A 1 6.76 26.69 0.46
C PRO A 1 6.14 27.03 -0.90
N LEU A 2 6.65 28.06 -1.59
CA LEU A 2 6.21 28.39 -2.97
C LEU A 2 6.83 27.38 -3.95
N ILE A 3 6.04 26.83 -4.86
CA ILE A 3 6.48 25.85 -5.88
C ILE A 3 7.41 26.56 -6.89
N ASP A 4 8.59 25.98 -7.16
CA ASP A 4 9.50 26.46 -8.20
C ASP A 4 9.07 25.95 -9.59
N ILE A 5 8.09 26.64 -10.17
CA ILE A 5 7.51 26.32 -11.49
C ILE A 5 8.59 26.21 -12.58
N ARG A 6 9.67 27.00 -12.51
CA ARG A 6 10.69 27.06 -13.56
C ARG A 6 11.54 25.79 -13.62
N ARG A 7 11.75 25.12 -12.48
CA ARG A 7 12.56 23.90 -12.37
C ARG A 7 11.71 22.63 -12.25
N MET A 8 10.39 22.76 -12.23
CA MET A 8 9.46 21.65 -12.07
C MET A 8 9.52 20.71 -13.27
N GLN A 9 9.84 19.43 -13.03
CA GLN A 9 9.88 18.38 -14.07
C GLN A 9 8.79 17.31 -13.89
N GLY A 10 8.12 17.31 -12.73
CA GLY A 10 7.06 16.37 -12.37
C GLY A 10 5.96 17.08 -11.57
N ASN A 11 4.91 16.34 -11.23
CA ASN A 11 3.76 16.86 -10.49
C ASN A 11 3.82 16.56 -8.98
N SER A 12 4.91 16.02 -8.46
CA SER A 12 5.04 15.67 -7.02
C SER A 12 4.73 16.84 -6.08
N GLU A 13 5.20 18.06 -6.41
CA GLU A 13 4.93 19.27 -5.63
C GLU A 13 3.64 20.00 -6.05
N CYS A 14 2.93 19.49 -7.08
CA CYS A 14 1.77 20.14 -7.68
C CYS A 14 0.47 19.39 -7.36
N HIS A 15 -0.51 20.07 -6.78
CA HIS A 15 -1.85 19.50 -6.55
C HIS A 15 -2.65 19.25 -7.84
N ALA A 16 -2.14 19.64 -9.01
CA ALA A 16 -2.82 19.56 -10.30
C ALA A 16 -4.24 20.21 -10.32
N CYS A 17 -4.49 21.21 -9.46
CA CYS A 17 -5.79 21.88 -9.34
C CYS A 17 -6.11 22.88 -10.48
N GLY A 18 -5.16 23.15 -11.38
CA GLY A 18 -5.34 24.05 -12.53
C GLY A 18 -5.25 25.55 -12.23
N ARG A 19 -5.16 25.97 -10.96
CA ARG A 19 -5.13 27.40 -10.57
C ARG A 19 -3.96 28.20 -11.15
N CYS A 20 -2.84 27.54 -11.46
CA CYS A 20 -1.66 28.17 -12.06
C CYS A 20 -1.71 28.23 -13.60
N SER A 21 -2.76 27.71 -14.25
CA SER A 21 -2.89 27.77 -15.71
C SER A 21 -2.95 29.22 -16.20
N GLY A 22 -2.23 29.54 -17.27
CA GLY A 22 -2.17 30.87 -17.87
C GLY A 22 -1.29 31.89 -17.14
N GLN A 23 -0.65 31.51 -16.02
CA GLN A 23 0.20 32.43 -15.24
C GLN A 23 1.36 32.96 -16.09
N ARG A 24 1.29 34.25 -16.45
CA ARG A 24 2.24 34.97 -17.31
C ARG A 24 2.51 34.28 -18.66
N GLY A 25 1.56 33.48 -19.16
CA GLY A 25 1.75 32.66 -20.36
C GLY A 25 2.80 31.56 -20.23
N ALA A 26 3.33 31.30 -19.03
CA ALA A 26 4.41 30.34 -18.79
C ALA A 26 3.92 28.95 -18.36
N VAL A 27 2.66 28.83 -17.95
CA VAL A 27 2.07 27.58 -17.45
C VAL A 27 0.81 27.26 -18.22
N ALA A 28 0.71 26.04 -18.74
CA ALA A 28 -0.47 25.54 -19.43
C ALA A 28 -0.88 24.18 -18.87
N LEU A 29 -2.19 23.94 -18.79
CA LEU A 29 -2.71 22.60 -18.53
C LEU A 29 -2.48 21.72 -19.76
N ALA A 30 -1.73 20.65 -19.59
CA ALA A 30 -1.48 19.66 -20.63
C ALA A 30 -1.83 18.26 -20.11
N ALA A 31 -2.54 17.49 -20.93
CA ALA A 31 -2.76 16.09 -20.62
C ALA A 31 -1.42 15.34 -20.74
N ARG A 32 -1.08 14.58 -19.69
CA ARG A 32 0.14 13.78 -19.63
C ARG A 32 -0.21 12.38 -19.19
N SER A 33 0.46 11.38 -19.77
CA SER A 33 0.32 10.00 -19.29
C SER A 33 0.89 9.89 -17.87
N PRO A 34 0.17 9.29 -16.91
CA PRO A 34 0.68 9.02 -15.56
C PRO A 34 1.99 8.22 -15.57
N ASN A 35 2.19 7.39 -16.59
CA ASN A 35 3.40 6.58 -16.77
C ASN A 35 4.66 7.44 -16.91
N GLN A 36 4.54 8.63 -17.51
CA GLN A 36 5.70 9.48 -17.73
C GLN A 36 6.27 10.01 -16.42
N GLU A 37 5.44 10.19 -15.40
CA GLU A 37 5.91 10.61 -14.08
C GLU A 37 6.90 9.58 -13.53
N ILE A 38 6.51 8.31 -13.56
CA ILE A 38 7.36 7.22 -13.09
C ILE A 38 8.54 7.03 -14.03
N LEU A 39 8.30 6.82 -15.33
CA LEU A 39 9.33 6.40 -16.29
C LEU A 39 10.39 7.47 -16.61
N ILE A 40 10.03 8.76 -16.57
CA ILE A 40 10.90 9.88 -16.96
C ILE A 40 11.45 10.62 -15.74
N VAL A 41 10.59 10.88 -14.75
CA VAL A 41 10.90 11.77 -13.60
C VAL A 41 11.31 10.95 -12.37
N GLY A 42 10.92 9.67 -12.27
CA GLY A 42 11.16 8.82 -11.11
C GLY A 42 12.63 8.49 -10.78
N ASN A 43 13.59 8.83 -11.66
CA ASN A 43 15.04 8.72 -11.37
C ASN A 43 15.66 10.01 -10.82
N GLN A 44 14.89 11.09 -10.66
CA GLN A 44 15.47 12.36 -10.26
C GLN A 44 15.77 12.38 -8.76
N ALA A 45 16.94 12.92 -8.40
CA ALA A 45 17.48 12.97 -7.03
C ALA A 45 16.59 13.71 -6.01
N GLN A 46 15.51 14.37 -6.46
CA GLN A 46 14.50 14.97 -5.60
C GLN A 46 13.57 13.93 -4.95
N HIS A 47 13.45 12.72 -5.52
CA HIS A 47 12.70 11.64 -4.89
C HIS A 47 13.58 10.99 -3.83
N GLY A 48 13.35 11.40 -2.58
CA GLY A 48 14.09 10.91 -1.43
C GLY A 48 13.74 9.46 -1.08
N HIS A 49 14.53 8.88 -0.17
CA HIS A 49 14.24 7.60 0.46
C HIS A 49 12.85 7.54 1.13
N TRP A 50 12.26 8.69 1.43
CA TRP A 50 10.92 8.80 1.98
C TRP A 50 9.83 8.33 1.00
N ASP A 51 9.91 8.64 -0.29
CA ASP A 51 8.83 8.29 -1.23
C ASP A 51 8.72 6.77 -1.40
N SER A 52 9.88 6.11 -1.56
CA SER A 52 9.93 4.65 -1.64
C SER A 52 9.54 4.00 -0.32
N SER A 53 9.96 4.56 0.83
CA SER A 53 9.60 4.03 2.14
C SER A 53 8.10 4.17 2.43
N LEU A 54 7.53 5.34 2.16
CA LEU A 54 6.10 5.59 2.32
C LEU A 54 5.27 4.72 1.39
N LEU A 55 5.72 4.46 0.17
CA LEU A 55 5.03 3.54 -0.74
C LEU A 55 5.07 2.10 -0.24
N LEU A 56 6.24 1.57 0.09
CA LEU A 56 6.40 0.16 0.47
C LEU A 56 5.82 -0.15 1.86
N PHE A 57 6.21 0.63 2.86
CA PHE A 57 5.83 0.39 4.25
C PHE A 57 4.51 1.04 4.63
N GLY A 58 4.19 2.21 4.07
CA GLY A 58 2.95 2.94 4.35
C GLY A 58 1.79 2.49 3.47
N MET A 59 1.81 2.90 2.19
CA MET A 59 0.69 2.72 1.26
C MET A 59 0.41 1.26 0.92
N ILE A 60 1.43 0.41 0.91
CA ILE A 60 1.25 -1.02 0.66
C ILE A 60 1.18 -1.78 2.00
N GLY A 61 2.26 -1.79 2.79
CA GLY A 61 2.33 -2.62 4.00
C GLY A 61 1.33 -2.23 5.09
N LEU A 62 1.39 -0.99 5.59
CA LEU A 62 0.54 -0.51 6.67
C LEU A 62 -0.93 -0.51 6.25
N ALA A 63 -1.24 -0.02 5.05
CA ALA A 63 -2.61 0.00 4.54
C ALA A 63 -3.21 -1.41 4.47
N MET A 64 -2.44 -2.39 3.99
CA MET A 64 -2.90 -3.77 3.91
C MET A 64 -3.20 -4.34 5.30
N GLY A 65 -2.32 -4.12 6.29
CA GLY A 65 -2.60 -4.46 7.68
C GLY A 65 -3.87 -3.80 8.22
N ALA A 66 -4.04 -2.51 7.95
CA ALA A 66 -5.18 -1.71 8.41
C ALA A 66 -6.51 -2.15 7.81
N PHE A 67 -6.53 -2.66 6.58
CA PHE A 67 -7.75 -3.20 5.98
C PHE A 67 -8.01 -4.68 6.33
N GLN A 68 -6.96 -5.44 6.65
CA GLN A 68 -7.05 -6.88 6.87
C GLN A 68 -7.43 -7.30 8.28
N TRP A 69 -7.04 -6.54 9.31
CA TRP A 69 -7.09 -7.02 10.69
C TRP A 69 -8.47 -7.53 11.13
N THR A 70 -9.56 -6.88 10.67
CA THR A 70 -10.94 -7.24 11.04
C THR A 70 -11.40 -8.62 10.54
N VAL A 71 -10.78 -9.15 9.49
CA VAL A 71 -11.16 -10.44 8.88
C VAL A 71 -10.02 -11.45 8.89
N SER A 72 -8.87 -11.10 9.48
CA SER A 72 -7.69 -11.95 9.51
C SER A 72 -7.81 -13.04 10.59
N PRO A 73 -7.80 -14.32 10.23
CA PRO A 73 -7.78 -15.41 11.22
C PRO A 73 -6.53 -15.34 12.10
N TRP A 74 -5.41 -14.88 11.55
CA TRP A 74 -4.16 -14.72 12.31
C TRP A 74 -4.28 -13.66 13.39
N PHE A 75 -4.99 -12.56 13.12
CA PHE A 75 -5.28 -11.54 14.12
C PHE A 75 -6.17 -12.11 15.24
N ILE A 76 -7.22 -12.85 14.87
CA ILE A 76 -8.14 -13.48 15.83
C ILE A 76 -7.37 -14.46 16.74
N SER A 77 -6.57 -15.37 16.16
CA SER A 77 -5.76 -16.32 16.93
C SER A 77 -4.75 -15.62 17.85
N LEU A 78 -4.07 -14.58 17.36
CA LEU A 78 -3.12 -13.80 18.16
C LEU A 78 -3.81 -13.16 19.37
N LYS A 79 -4.97 -12.52 19.15
CA LYS A 79 -5.73 -11.87 20.21
C LYS A 79 -6.24 -12.89 21.24
N GLN A 80 -6.78 -14.02 20.78
CA GLN A 80 -7.27 -15.09 21.65
C GLN A 80 -6.15 -15.66 22.51
N ALA A 81 -5.01 -16.02 21.91
CA ALA A 81 -3.85 -16.53 22.65
C ALA A 81 -3.30 -15.51 23.65
N ALA A 82 -3.28 -14.22 23.30
CA ALA A 82 -2.86 -13.17 24.22
C ALA A 82 -3.84 -13.00 25.39
N ALA A 83 -5.15 -13.08 25.13
CA ALA A 83 -6.18 -13.01 26.18
C ALA A 83 -6.08 -14.21 27.14
N GLU A 84 -5.96 -15.43 26.62
CA GLU A 84 -5.77 -16.65 27.41
C GLU A 84 -4.51 -16.54 28.29
N TRP A 85 -3.39 -16.12 27.72
CA TRP A 85 -2.13 -15.94 28.43
C TRP A 85 -2.21 -14.93 29.59
N LEU A 86 -3.02 -13.88 29.43
CA LEU A 86 -3.27 -12.86 30.44
C LEU A 86 -4.15 -13.38 31.57
N VAL A 87 -5.22 -14.10 31.22
CA VAL A 87 -6.14 -14.72 32.19
C VAL A 87 -5.42 -15.77 33.03
N ASP A 88 -4.58 -16.62 32.41
CA ASP A 88 -3.76 -17.64 33.10
C ASP A 88 -2.77 -17.05 34.12
N ARG A 89 -2.51 -15.74 34.04
CA ARG A 89 -1.62 -15.00 34.95
C ARG A 89 -2.37 -14.06 35.90
N ASP A 90 -3.70 -14.13 35.93
CA ASP A 90 -4.57 -13.24 36.71
C ASP A 90 -4.38 -11.74 36.36
N ILE A 91 -4.03 -11.41 35.11
CA ILE A 91 -3.84 -10.03 34.63
C ILE A 91 -5.08 -9.58 33.83
N PHE A 92 -6.02 -8.91 34.49
CA PHE A 92 -7.31 -8.56 33.88
C PHE A 92 -7.40 -7.15 33.28
N TRP A 93 -6.58 -6.20 33.74
CA TRP A 93 -6.67 -4.80 33.29
C TRP A 93 -6.63 -4.60 31.76
N PRO A 94 -5.87 -5.38 30.94
CA PRO A 94 -5.86 -5.17 29.49
C PRO A 94 -7.19 -5.55 28.82
N LEU A 95 -8.01 -6.36 29.49
CA LEU A 95 -9.30 -6.83 29.01
C LEU A 95 -10.42 -5.82 29.33
N GLU A 96 -10.13 -4.78 30.09
CA GLU A 96 -11.10 -3.73 30.41
C GLU A 96 -11.30 -2.78 29.22
N ALA A 97 -12.57 -2.45 28.93
CA ALA A 97 -12.97 -1.49 27.91
C ALA A 97 -13.19 -0.09 28.49
N ASN A 98 -12.27 0.37 29.34
CA ASN A 98 -12.34 1.66 30.05
C ASN A 98 -11.43 2.76 29.45
N ALA A 99 -10.84 2.50 28.27
CA ALA A 99 -10.08 3.50 27.55
C ALA A 99 -10.98 4.67 27.11
N PRO A 100 -10.46 5.91 27.11
CA PRO A 100 -11.24 7.07 26.71
C PRO A 100 -11.55 7.05 25.21
N TRP A 101 -12.73 7.56 24.84
CA TRP A 101 -13.26 7.55 23.47
C TRP A 101 -12.37 8.23 22.41
N TRP A 102 -11.50 9.17 22.82
CA TRP A 102 -10.54 9.83 21.93
C TRP A 102 -9.32 8.97 21.60
N LEU A 103 -9.09 7.89 22.34
CA LEU A 103 -7.98 6.95 22.14
C LEU A 103 -8.45 5.64 21.50
N LEU A 104 -9.47 5.01 22.07
CA LEU A 104 -10.07 3.78 21.57
C LEU A 104 -11.59 3.96 21.43
N THR A 105 -12.20 3.24 20.48
CA THR A 105 -13.66 3.22 20.32
C THR A 105 -14.33 2.88 21.65
N HIS A 106 -15.26 3.71 22.10
CA HIS A 106 -15.95 3.55 23.38
C HIS A 106 -17.42 3.98 23.27
N TYR A 107 -18.24 3.11 22.68
CA TYR A 107 -19.71 3.25 22.57
C TYR A 107 -20.39 2.02 23.20
N PRO A 108 -20.34 1.87 24.54
CA PRO A 108 -20.88 0.69 25.22
C PRO A 108 -22.39 0.50 24.99
N GLN A 109 -23.14 1.58 24.73
CA GLN A 109 -24.57 1.49 24.44
C GLN A 109 -24.88 0.71 23.15
N ASN A 110 -23.91 0.66 22.23
CA ASN A 110 -24.04 -0.02 20.94
C ASN A 110 -23.23 -1.34 20.90
N ASN A 111 -22.73 -1.81 22.03
CA ASN A 111 -21.78 -2.94 22.12
C ASN A 111 -20.52 -2.76 21.24
N ASP A 112 -20.10 -1.51 21.03
CA ASP A 112 -18.92 -1.18 20.22
C ASP A 112 -17.90 -0.44 21.10
N ALA A 113 -17.15 -1.20 21.88
CA ALA A 113 -16.09 -0.69 22.74
C ALA A 113 -14.86 -1.59 22.66
N PHE A 114 -13.69 -0.99 22.47
CA PHE A 114 -12.41 -1.70 22.44
C PHE A 114 -11.77 -1.77 23.81
N THR A 115 -11.15 -2.91 24.09
CA THR A 115 -10.28 -3.13 25.25
C THR A 115 -8.88 -2.58 25.00
N TRP A 116 -8.06 -2.44 26.04
CA TRP A 116 -6.64 -2.09 25.86
C TRP A 116 -5.89 -3.15 25.04
N LEU A 117 -6.23 -4.42 25.24
CA LEU A 117 -5.70 -5.53 24.45
C LEU A 117 -6.05 -5.38 22.97
N ASP A 118 -7.27 -4.96 22.64
CA ASP A 118 -7.68 -4.68 21.25
C ASP A 118 -6.80 -3.61 20.62
N GLY A 119 -6.65 -2.48 21.31
CA GLY A 119 -5.80 -1.38 20.83
C GLY A 119 -4.36 -1.83 20.57
N ALA A 120 -3.76 -2.52 21.55
CA ALA A 120 -2.39 -3.02 21.44
C ALA A 120 -2.24 -4.07 20.32
N ALA A 121 -3.18 -5.01 20.21
CA ALA A 121 -3.15 -6.05 19.19
C ALA A 121 -3.31 -5.47 17.78
N ILE A 122 -4.21 -4.50 17.59
CA ILE A 122 -4.43 -3.83 16.31
C ILE A 122 -3.15 -3.10 15.88
N LEU A 123 -2.55 -2.31 16.78
CA LEU A 123 -1.30 -1.59 16.49
C LEU A 123 -0.16 -2.56 16.16
N ALA A 124 -0.02 -3.64 16.94
CA ALA A 124 0.99 -4.66 16.71
C ALA A 124 0.79 -5.34 15.34
N TYR A 125 -0.44 -5.70 14.98
CA TYR A 125 -0.75 -6.35 13.70
C TYR A 125 -0.49 -5.43 12.51
N ILE A 126 -0.95 -4.17 12.58
CA ILE A 126 -0.73 -3.18 11.50
C ILE A 126 0.76 -2.88 11.35
N GLY A 127 1.47 -2.67 12.46
CA GLY A 127 2.91 -2.44 12.48
C GLY A 127 3.70 -3.64 11.93
N ALA A 128 3.34 -4.85 12.36
CA ALA A 128 3.96 -6.08 11.85
C ALA A 128 3.71 -6.26 10.35
N SER A 129 2.49 -6.01 9.86
CA SER A 129 2.17 -6.05 8.43
C SER A 129 3.00 -5.03 7.63
N SER A 130 3.12 -3.81 8.14
CA SER A 130 3.98 -2.77 7.54
C SER A 130 5.43 -3.23 7.41
N LEU A 131 6.00 -3.79 8.48
CA LEU A 131 7.38 -4.25 8.50
C LEU A 131 7.60 -5.51 7.64
N LEU A 132 6.72 -6.50 7.73
CA LEU A 132 6.84 -7.76 7.01
C LEU A 132 6.65 -7.57 5.51
N ILE A 133 5.56 -6.92 5.10
CA ILE A 133 5.26 -6.71 3.68
C ILE A 133 6.21 -5.66 3.11
N GLY A 134 6.35 -4.51 3.76
CA GLY A 134 7.26 -3.45 3.31
C GLY A 134 8.71 -3.94 3.26
N GLY A 135 9.14 -4.71 4.26
CA GLY A 135 10.46 -5.34 4.31
C GLY A 135 10.67 -6.40 3.23
N ALA A 136 9.69 -7.26 2.98
CA ALA A 136 9.75 -8.24 1.90
C ALA A 136 9.89 -7.56 0.52
N LEU A 137 9.10 -6.51 0.25
CA LEU A 137 9.20 -5.74 -0.98
C LEU A 137 10.54 -5.03 -1.09
N TRP A 138 11.01 -4.40 -0.01
CA TRP A 138 12.32 -3.77 0.04
C TRP A 138 13.43 -4.77 -0.28
N LEU A 139 13.43 -5.96 0.33
CA LEU A 139 14.41 -7.01 0.07
C LEU A 139 14.38 -7.51 -1.38
N LEU A 140 13.18 -7.75 -1.92
CA LEU A 140 13.01 -8.20 -3.31
C LEU A 140 13.50 -7.14 -4.31
N LEU A 141 13.18 -5.87 -4.10
CA LEU A 141 13.64 -4.78 -4.95
C LEU A 141 15.15 -4.54 -4.81
N GLN A 142 15.71 -4.67 -3.61
CA GLN A 142 17.17 -4.64 -3.41
C GLN A 142 17.84 -5.81 -4.13
N GLY A 143 17.25 -7.01 -4.09
CA GLY A 143 17.68 -8.16 -4.86
C GLY A 143 17.71 -7.87 -6.37
N ALA A 144 16.64 -7.28 -6.90
CA ALA A 144 16.56 -6.88 -8.31
C ALA A 144 17.67 -5.89 -8.70
N VAL A 145 17.91 -4.87 -7.87
CA VAL A 145 18.96 -3.85 -8.13
C VAL A 145 20.36 -4.47 -8.09
N ARG A 146 20.63 -5.36 -7.12
CA ARG A 146 21.90 -6.08 -7.03
C ARG A 146 22.14 -6.98 -8.24
N LEU A 147 21.12 -7.70 -8.71
CA LEU A 147 21.19 -8.54 -9.92
C LEU A 147 21.49 -7.74 -11.19
N MET A 148 21.05 -6.47 -11.24
CA MET A 148 21.38 -5.55 -12.33
C MET A 148 22.76 -4.90 -12.21
N ASN A 149 23.48 -5.11 -11.10
CA ASN A 149 24.74 -4.45 -10.77
C ASN A 149 24.62 -2.91 -10.77
N ARG A 150 23.51 -2.39 -10.22
CA ARG A 150 23.20 -0.96 -10.12
C ARG A 150 23.18 -0.50 -8.65
N ARG A 151 23.08 0.82 -8.44
CA ARG A 151 23.10 1.48 -7.13
C ARG A 151 21.71 1.99 -6.73
N GLY A 152 21.63 2.67 -5.57
CA GLY A 152 20.40 3.10 -4.91
C GLY A 152 19.43 3.96 -5.75
N GLU A 153 19.87 4.69 -6.77
CA GLU A 153 18.94 5.46 -7.63
C GLU A 153 17.93 4.55 -8.35
N VAL A 154 18.38 3.38 -8.82
CA VAL A 154 17.52 2.40 -9.51
C VAL A 154 16.52 1.76 -8.55
N PHE A 155 16.86 1.65 -7.26
CA PHE A 155 15.95 1.15 -6.23
C PHE A 155 14.70 2.03 -6.11
N HIS A 156 14.87 3.34 -6.00
CA HIS A 156 13.77 4.28 -5.86
C HIS A 156 12.88 4.28 -7.10
N HIS A 157 13.50 4.30 -8.29
CA HIS A 157 12.77 4.25 -9.55
C HIS A 157 11.98 2.93 -9.70
N LEU A 158 12.56 1.80 -9.27
CA LEU A 158 11.84 0.52 -9.25
C LEU A 158 10.70 0.51 -8.24
N ALA A 159 10.90 1.05 -7.03
CA ALA A 159 9.84 1.13 -6.03
C ALA A 159 8.63 1.90 -6.57
N LEU A 160 8.86 3.04 -7.25
CA LEU A 160 7.80 3.84 -7.87
C LEU A 160 6.99 3.07 -8.93
N THR A 161 7.51 1.99 -9.51
CA THR A 161 6.73 1.15 -10.44
C THR A 161 5.58 0.42 -9.75
N LEU A 162 5.62 0.26 -8.42
CA LEU A 162 4.55 -0.32 -7.61
C LEU A 162 3.45 0.69 -7.23
N THR A 163 3.57 1.96 -7.64
CA THR A 163 2.57 3.00 -7.36
C THR A 163 1.16 2.62 -7.83
N PRO A 164 0.95 2.05 -9.05
CA PRO A 164 -0.40 1.63 -9.47
C PRO A 164 -0.99 0.57 -8.53
N LEU A 165 -0.16 -0.37 -8.06
CA LEU A 165 -0.59 -1.42 -7.15
C LEU A 165 -0.91 -0.89 -5.75
N GLY A 166 -0.09 0.02 -5.22
CA GLY A 166 -0.38 0.70 -3.96
C GLY A 166 -1.67 1.52 -4.03
N GLY A 167 -1.85 2.30 -5.10
CA GLY A 167 -3.07 3.10 -5.30
C GLY A 167 -4.33 2.25 -5.47
N ALA A 168 -4.27 1.18 -6.26
CA ALA A 168 -5.38 0.24 -6.41
C ALA A 168 -5.71 -0.46 -5.09
N GLY A 169 -4.70 -0.89 -4.33
CA GLY A 169 -4.89 -1.47 -2.99
C GLY A 169 -5.61 -0.52 -2.04
N LEU A 170 -5.16 0.73 -1.95
CA LEU A 170 -5.82 1.77 -1.14
C LEU A 170 -7.28 1.97 -1.55
N PHE A 171 -7.55 2.06 -2.86
CA PHE A 171 -8.92 2.21 -3.38
C PHE A 171 -9.80 1.00 -3.02
N LEU A 172 -9.28 -0.21 -3.19
CA LEU A 172 -9.99 -1.45 -2.85
C LEU A 172 -10.29 -1.56 -1.35
N GLY A 173 -9.32 -1.18 -0.50
CA GLY A 173 -9.48 -1.18 0.95
C GLY A 173 -10.50 -0.15 1.43
N LEU A 174 -10.38 1.10 0.97
CA LEU A 174 -11.28 2.18 1.38
C LEU A 174 -12.72 1.96 0.91
N SER A 175 -12.91 1.38 -0.27
CA SER A 175 -14.25 1.06 -0.80
C SER A 175 -14.90 -0.17 -0.16
N ALA A 176 -14.15 -0.97 0.61
CA ALA A 176 -14.66 -2.21 1.21
C ALA A 176 -15.83 -1.93 2.18
N THR A 177 -15.70 -0.93 3.04
CA THR A 177 -16.75 -0.54 3.99
C THR A 177 -18.01 -0.05 3.27
N THR A 178 -17.86 0.78 2.24
CA THR A 178 -18.99 1.27 1.45
C THR A 178 -19.75 0.12 0.78
N ILE A 179 -19.03 -0.83 0.16
CA ILE A 179 -19.64 -2.01 -0.46
C ILE A 179 -20.36 -2.87 0.59
N LYS A 180 -19.78 -3.00 1.79
CA LYS A 180 -20.37 -3.75 2.92
C LYS A 180 -21.68 -3.11 3.39
N LEU A 181 -21.69 -1.78 3.57
CA LEU A 181 -22.89 -1.03 3.96
C LEU A 181 -24.00 -1.14 2.92
N LEU A 182 -23.69 -0.95 1.63
CA LEU A 182 -24.68 -1.10 0.55
C LEU A 182 -25.28 -2.52 0.51
N ARG A 183 -24.48 -3.54 0.80
CA ARG A 183 -24.98 -4.92 0.90
C ARG A 183 -25.93 -5.10 2.09
N TYR A 184 -25.67 -4.45 3.23
CA TYR A 184 -26.58 -4.48 4.38
C TYR A 184 -27.92 -3.79 4.08
N GLU A 185 -27.94 -2.78 3.22
CA GLU A 185 -29.16 -2.14 2.70
C GLU A 185 -29.89 -2.99 1.63
N GLY A 186 -29.43 -4.22 1.36
CA GLY A 186 -30.10 -5.16 0.45
C GLY A 186 -29.67 -5.07 -1.02
N PHE A 187 -28.68 -4.23 -1.38
CA PHE A 187 -28.19 -4.17 -2.76
C PHE A 187 -27.38 -5.41 -3.15
N ILE A 188 -27.76 -6.05 -4.26
CA ILE A 188 -27.06 -7.20 -4.82
C ILE A 188 -25.89 -6.70 -5.69
N LEU A 189 -24.69 -6.64 -5.09
CA LEU A 189 -23.46 -6.16 -5.74
C LEU A 189 -22.63 -7.30 -6.33
N ALA A 190 -23.22 -8.10 -7.24
CA ALA A 190 -22.52 -9.22 -7.88
C ALA A 190 -21.31 -8.78 -8.71
N TRP A 191 -21.33 -7.56 -9.24
CA TRP A 191 -20.23 -6.96 -10.01
C TRP A 191 -19.02 -6.57 -9.14
N ALA A 192 -19.18 -6.41 -7.83
CA ALA A 192 -18.11 -5.90 -6.99
C ALA A 192 -16.87 -6.81 -6.98
N GLN A 193 -17.06 -8.12 -6.79
CA GLN A 193 -15.94 -9.07 -6.75
C GLN A 193 -15.16 -9.17 -8.08
N PRO A 194 -15.80 -9.32 -9.26
CA PRO A 194 -15.05 -9.32 -10.51
C PRO A 194 -14.36 -7.98 -10.78
N THR A 195 -14.97 -6.84 -10.43
CA THR A 195 -14.31 -5.54 -10.55
C THR A 195 -13.08 -5.43 -9.65
N ARG A 196 -13.12 -5.94 -8.42
CA ARG A 196 -11.94 -5.99 -7.53
C ARG A 196 -10.81 -6.82 -8.14
N ALA A 197 -11.14 -8.01 -8.66
CA ALA A 197 -10.17 -8.89 -9.31
C ALA A 197 -9.55 -8.23 -10.56
N LEU A 198 -10.37 -7.61 -11.42
CA LEU A 198 -9.90 -6.90 -12.61
C LEU A 198 -9.02 -5.71 -12.25
N LEU A 199 -9.38 -4.92 -11.23
CA LEU A 199 -8.59 -3.77 -10.80
C LEU A 199 -7.23 -4.22 -10.24
N LEU A 200 -7.22 -5.26 -9.41
CA LEU A 200 -5.98 -5.80 -8.84
C LEU A 200 -5.09 -6.41 -9.92
N ALA A 201 -5.63 -7.24 -10.81
CA ALA A 201 -4.89 -7.83 -11.93
C ALA A 201 -4.36 -6.76 -12.89
N GLY A 202 -5.17 -5.76 -13.20
CA GLY A 202 -4.79 -4.60 -14.00
C GLY A 202 -3.65 -3.80 -13.36
N ALA A 203 -3.72 -3.57 -12.05
CA ALA A 203 -2.68 -2.84 -11.31
C ALA A 203 -1.36 -3.64 -11.22
N ILE A 204 -1.43 -4.97 -11.06
CA ILE A 204 -0.26 -5.87 -11.13
C ILE A 204 0.34 -5.80 -12.53
N GLY A 205 -0.47 -6.00 -13.58
CA GLY A 205 0.00 -5.95 -14.97
C GLY A 205 0.62 -4.59 -15.33
N TRP A 206 0.03 -3.50 -14.86
CA TRP A 206 0.56 -2.15 -15.04
C TRP A 206 1.90 -1.96 -14.32
N SER A 207 1.99 -2.40 -13.05
CA SER A 207 3.24 -2.30 -12.28
C SER A 207 4.36 -3.11 -12.92
N LEU A 208 4.06 -4.32 -13.42
CA LEU A 208 5.01 -5.15 -14.16
C LEU A 208 5.41 -4.52 -15.49
N TYR A 209 4.48 -3.94 -16.23
CA TYR A 209 4.80 -3.21 -17.47
C TYR A 209 5.78 -2.06 -17.20
N LEU A 210 5.54 -1.27 -16.15
CA LEU A 210 6.43 -0.18 -15.74
C LEU A 210 7.78 -0.72 -15.33
N ALA A 211 7.83 -1.76 -14.49
CA ALA A 211 9.06 -2.41 -14.06
C ALA A 211 9.89 -2.91 -15.25
N TRP A 212 9.26 -3.55 -16.23
CA TRP A 212 9.95 -4.01 -17.44
C TRP A 212 10.58 -2.85 -18.22
N LYS A 213 9.86 -1.73 -18.39
CA LYS A 213 10.38 -0.53 -19.05
C LYS A 213 11.54 0.09 -18.28
N VAL A 214 11.43 0.20 -16.96
CA VAL A 214 12.48 0.74 -16.10
C VAL A 214 13.74 -0.14 -16.15
N ILE A 215 13.61 -1.45 -15.96
CA ILE A 215 14.74 -2.40 -16.02
C ILE A 215 15.41 -2.35 -17.40
N SER A 216 14.62 -2.29 -18.47
CA SER A 216 15.14 -2.20 -19.84
C SER A 216 15.92 -0.91 -20.08
N ARG A 217 15.53 0.21 -19.45
CA ARG A 217 16.23 1.50 -19.56
C ARG A 217 17.60 1.49 -18.88
N TYR A 218 17.77 0.72 -17.80
CA TYR A 218 19.06 0.62 -17.10
C TYR A 218 19.98 -0.48 -17.67
N GLY A 219 19.66 -1.06 -18.82
CA GLY A 219 20.60 -1.88 -19.59
C GLY A 219 20.94 -3.23 -18.96
N ALA A 220 20.03 -3.85 -18.23
CA ALA A 220 20.19 -5.25 -17.84
C ALA A 220 20.06 -6.15 -19.09
N ASN A 221 21.08 -6.97 -19.36
CA ASN A 221 21.11 -7.85 -20.54
C ASN A 221 20.72 -9.30 -20.19
N GLY A 222 19.97 -9.94 -21.09
CA GLY A 222 19.68 -11.38 -21.05
C GLY A 222 19.06 -11.87 -19.73
N LEU A 223 19.71 -12.87 -19.12
CA LEU A 223 19.22 -13.54 -17.91
C LEU A 223 19.12 -12.61 -16.70
N ARG A 224 20.02 -11.63 -16.55
CA ARG A 224 19.99 -10.68 -15.42
C ARG A 224 18.72 -9.83 -15.44
N ARG A 225 18.25 -9.45 -16.63
CA ARG A 225 16.98 -8.74 -16.81
C ARG A 225 15.80 -9.58 -16.37
N LEU A 226 15.77 -10.85 -16.78
CA LEU A 226 14.69 -11.77 -16.42
C LEU A 226 14.67 -12.05 -14.91
N LEU A 227 15.84 -12.23 -14.28
CA LEU A 227 15.93 -12.44 -12.83
C LEU A 227 15.50 -11.19 -12.06
N ALA A 228 15.97 -9.99 -12.45
CA ALA A 228 15.55 -8.75 -11.82
C ALA A 228 14.03 -8.50 -11.98
N PHE A 229 13.48 -8.79 -13.16
CA PHE A 229 12.05 -8.73 -13.40
C PHE A 229 11.29 -9.79 -12.57
N GLY A 230 11.83 -10.99 -12.42
CA GLY A 230 11.29 -12.04 -11.56
C GLY A 230 11.18 -11.61 -10.10
N CYS A 231 12.17 -10.90 -9.57
CA CYS A 231 12.10 -10.30 -8.22
C CYS A 231 10.94 -9.30 -8.08
N VAL A 232 10.71 -8.45 -9.09
CA VAL A 232 9.55 -7.54 -9.08
C VAL A 232 8.24 -8.31 -9.26
N GLY A 233 8.23 -9.37 -10.07
CA GLY A 233 7.13 -10.33 -10.18
C GLY A 233 6.73 -10.91 -8.83
N LEU A 234 7.71 -11.43 -8.09
CA LEU A 234 7.51 -11.93 -6.73
C LEU A 234 6.98 -10.84 -5.79
N ALA A 235 7.50 -9.60 -5.89
CA ALA A 235 7.01 -8.49 -5.08
C ALA A 235 5.53 -8.20 -5.36
N THR A 236 5.12 -8.13 -6.62
CA THR A 236 3.70 -7.96 -6.97
C THR A 236 2.85 -9.16 -6.57
N ALA A 237 3.40 -10.38 -6.60
CA ALA A 237 2.71 -11.59 -6.19
C ALA A 237 2.47 -11.63 -4.67
N VAL A 238 3.44 -11.18 -3.84
CA VAL A 238 3.28 -11.04 -2.38
C VAL A 238 2.10 -10.12 -2.06
N VAL A 239 2.05 -8.96 -2.70
CA VAL A 239 0.95 -7.99 -2.50
C VAL A 239 -0.38 -8.53 -3.04
N GLY A 240 -0.36 -9.13 -4.22
CA GLY A 240 -1.54 -9.75 -4.83
C GLY A 240 -2.11 -10.87 -3.96
N TYR A 241 -1.24 -11.70 -3.37
CA TYR A 241 -1.63 -12.77 -2.46
C TYR A 241 -2.24 -12.22 -1.16
N GLY A 242 -1.67 -11.15 -0.58
CA GLY A 242 -2.26 -10.48 0.58
C GLY A 242 -3.69 -9.99 0.31
N TRP A 243 -3.92 -9.33 -0.83
CA TRP A 243 -5.27 -8.93 -1.23
C TRP A 243 -6.19 -10.12 -1.55
N TYR A 244 -5.62 -11.19 -2.11
CA TYR A 244 -6.38 -12.40 -2.38
C TYR A 244 -6.92 -13.03 -1.09
N LEU A 245 -6.07 -13.15 -0.06
CA LEU A 245 -6.46 -13.65 1.25
C LEU A 245 -7.63 -12.86 1.84
N GLN A 246 -7.54 -11.52 1.79
CA GLN A 246 -8.59 -10.64 2.30
C GLN A 246 -9.96 -10.85 1.64
N PHE A 247 -10.00 -10.99 0.32
CA PHE A 247 -11.26 -10.96 -0.43
C PHE A 247 -11.85 -12.35 -0.73
N TRP A 248 -11.01 -13.37 -0.82
CA TRP A 248 -11.42 -14.73 -1.22
C TRP A 248 -10.83 -15.85 -0.34
N GLY A 249 -9.71 -15.63 0.35
CA GLY A 249 -9.02 -16.69 1.08
C GLY A 249 -9.50 -16.90 2.52
N TRP A 250 -9.87 -15.83 3.22
CA TRP A 250 -10.34 -15.87 4.62
C TRP A 250 -11.86 -15.83 4.77
N SER A 251 -12.58 -16.19 3.71
CA SER A 251 -14.05 -16.28 3.70
C SER A 251 -14.57 -17.41 4.58
#